data_AF-A0A9P4ILF9-F1
#
_entry.id   AF-A0A9P4ILF9-F1
#
_cell.length_a   1.000
_cell.length_b   1.000
_cell.length_c   1.000
_cell.angle_alpha   90.00
_cell.angle_beta   90.00
_cell.angle_gamma   90.00
#
_symmetry.space_group_name_H-M   'P 1'
#
loop_
_entity.id
_entity.type
_entity.pdbx_description
1 polymer ?
#
loop_
_entity_poly.entity_id
_entity_poly.type
_entity_poly.pdbx_seq_one_letter_code
_entity_poly.pdbx_strand_id
1 'polypeptide(L)'
;GTKVSWAYDWGSSDSGLNSEDFEFAPLLWGTDSDFTSSWSANAKDAISKGSEHLLCFNEPDLSTQSNLSPDDAAEGFKTYMMPFANSGVQLGSPAVTNGGAPMGLTWMGNFLDSCGDDCQVDFICLHWYDSYSNVAYFKSYLEGAWNQFKKPLWITEFGTTDGTDDQIASFLEEVLPWMDSQDYIQKYAFFMASDGKLVSGTELSDYGSVYATS
;
A
#
# COMPACT_ATOMS: atom_id res chain seq x y z
N GLY A 1 -16.43 6.51 -16.58
CA GLY A 1 -16.60 5.71 -15.36
C GLY A 1 -15.37 5.91 -14.51
N THR A 2 -15.48 5.74 -13.19
CA THR A 2 -14.32 5.82 -12.29
C THR A 2 -13.26 4.78 -12.68
N LYS A 3 -11.98 5.14 -12.60
CA LYS A 3 -10.85 4.20 -12.78
C LYS A 3 -10.45 3.48 -11.48
N VAL A 4 -11.04 3.86 -10.35
CA VAL A 4 -10.82 3.19 -9.06
C VAL A 4 -11.41 1.79 -9.11
N SER A 5 -10.58 0.77 -8.88
CA SER A 5 -10.93 -0.65 -9.05
C SER A 5 -10.70 -1.51 -7.81
N TRP A 6 -10.06 -0.95 -6.78
CA TRP A 6 -9.70 -1.64 -5.54
C TRP A 6 -9.70 -0.67 -4.37
N ALA A 7 -9.79 -1.21 -3.15
CA ALA A 7 -9.71 -0.45 -1.92
C ALA A 7 -9.08 -1.27 -0.78
N TYR A 8 -8.53 -0.55 0.21
CA TYR A 8 -8.18 -1.06 1.52
C TYR A 8 -8.42 0.05 2.55
N ASP A 9 -8.58 -0.30 3.82
CA ASP A 9 -8.93 0.64 4.90
C ASP A 9 -8.01 0.49 6.14
N TRP A 10 -6.81 -0.06 5.94
CA TRP A 10 -5.86 -0.48 6.99
C TRP A 10 -6.39 -1.57 7.94
N GLY A 11 -7.62 -2.03 7.75
CA GLY A 11 -8.23 -3.12 8.47
C GLY A 11 -8.15 -4.45 7.71
N SER A 12 -8.50 -5.53 8.42
CA SER A 12 -8.60 -6.86 7.82
C SER A 12 -10.02 -7.21 7.34
N SER A 13 -11.03 -6.42 7.72
CA SER A 13 -12.43 -6.59 7.28
C SER A 13 -12.83 -5.48 6.33
N ASP A 14 -13.69 -5.79 5.36
CA ASP A 14 -14.18 -4.85 4.33
C ASP A 14 -15.02 -3.67 4.87
N SER A 15 -15.36 -3.67 6.16
CA SER A 15 -16.18 -2.63 6.81
C SER A 15 -17.51 -2.37 6.08
N GLY A 16 -18.04 -3.36 5.35
CA GLY A 16 -19.25 -3.24 4.55
C GLY A 16 -19.07 -2.64 3.15
N LEU A 17 -17.83 -2.55 2.64
CA LEU A 17 -17.55 -2.18 1.26
C LEU A 17 -18.24 -3.15 0.29
N ASN A 18 -18.82 -2.61 -0.79
CA ASN A 18 -19.44 -3.45 -1.81
C ASN A 18 -18.37 -4.16 -2.65
N SER A 19 -18.22 -5.46 -2.44
CA SER A 19 -17.28 -6.32 -3.18
C SER A 19 -17.67 -6.56 -4.64
N GLU A 20 -18.88 -6.18 -5.07
CA GLU A 20 -19.26 -6.22 -6.50
C GLU A 20 -18.63 -5.08 -7.30
N ASP A 21 -18.32 -3.95 -6.65
CA ASP A 21 -17.81 -2.74 -7.31
C ASP A 21 -16.27 -2.64 -7.24
N PHE A 22 -15.66 -3.18 -6.18
CA PHE A 22 -14.23 -3.07 -5.92
C PHE A 22 -13.66 -4.36 -5.34
N GLU A 23 -12.41 -4.67 -5.70
CA GLU A 23 -11.63 -5.62 -4.93
C GLU A 23 -11.25 -5.00 -3.57
N PHE A 24 -11.60 -5.66 -2.47
CA PHE A 24 -11.07 -5.32 -1.15
C PHE A 24 -9.79 -6.10 -0.86
N ALA A 25 -8.69 -5.40 -0.58
CA ALA A 25 -7.41 -6.00 -0.18
C ALA A 25 -7.25 -5.88 1.35
N PRO A 26 -7.53 -6.94 2.14
CA PRO A 26 -7.42 -6.87 3.60
C PRO A 26 -5.96 -6.69 4.04
N LEU A 27 -5.76 -5.94 5.12
CA LEU A 27 -4.45 -5.61 5.65
C LEU A 27 -4.28 -6.15 7.08
N LEU A 28 -3.22 -6.93 7.30
CA LEU A 28 -2.75 -7.29 8.64
C LEU A 28 -1.85 -6.19 9.18
N TRP A 29 -2.37 -5.29 10.00
CA TRP A 29 -1.65 -4.04 10.32
C TRP A 29 -0.35 -4.21 11.10
N GLY A 30 -0.29 -5.19 11.99
CA GLY A 30 0.89 -5.50 12.81
C GLY A 30 0.77 -6.90 13.43
N THR A 31 1.71 -7.26 14.32
CA THR A 31 1.75 -8.59 14.94
C THR A 31 1.07 -8.67 16.31
N ASP A 32 0.60 -7.54 16.86
CA ASP A 32 -0.13 -7.53 18.12
C ASP A 32 -1.45 -8.31 18.03
N SER A 33 -1.92 -8.83 19.17
CA SER A 33 -3.13 -9.68 19.21
C SER A 33 -4.38 -8.96 18.72
N ASP A 34 -4.44 -7.63 18.83
CA ASP A 34 -5.55 -6.81 18.34
C ASP A 34 -5.71 -6.93 16.81
N PHE A 35 -4.63 -7.20 16.08
CA PHE A 35 -4.65 -7.39 14.62
C PHE A 35 -4.67 -8.86 14.22
N THR A 36 -3.91 -9.71 14.93
CA THR A 36 -3.70 -11.11 14.51
C THR A 36 -4.85 -12.04 14.91
N SER A 37 -5.63 -11.71 15.95
CA SER A 37 -6.69 -12.60 16.47
C SER A 37 -7.80 -12.88 15.46
N SER A 38 -8.18 -11.88 14.65
CA SER A 38 -9.23 -12.01 13.62
C SER A 38 -8.66 -12.25 12.21
N TRP A 39 -7.35 -12.06 12.02
CA TRP A 39 -6.70 -12.07 10.70
C TRP A 39 -7.05 -13.29 9.86
N SER A 40 -6.85 -14.50 10.39
CA SER A 40 -7.06 -15.71 9.58
C SER A 40 -8.51 -15.88 9.13
N ALA A 41 -9.48 -15.49 9.96
CA ALA A 41 -10.89 -15.55 9.62
C ALA A 41 -11.24 -14.49 8.57
N ASN A 42 -10.79 -13.25 8.79
CA ASN A 42 -11.06 -12.13 7.92
C ASN A 42 -10.42 -12.26 6.54
N ALA A 43 -9.16 -12.71 6.46
CA ALA A 43 -8.50 -12.96 5.18
C ALA A 43 -9.21 -14.07 4.38
N LYS A 44 -9.67 -15.15 5.03
CA LYS A 44 -10.46 -16.20 4.35
C LYS A 44 -11.81 -15.68 3.85
N ASP A 45 -12.48 -14.84 4.64
CA ASP A 45 -13.74 -14.20 4.24
C ASP A 45 -13.54 -13.30 3.02
N ALA A 46 -12.52 -12.43 3.05
CA ALA A 46 -12.16 -11.57 1.92
C ALA A 46 -11.83 -12.36 0.66
N ILE A 47 -11.02 -13.43 0.76
CA ILE A 47 -10.73 -14.33 -0.37
C ILE A 47 -12.02 -14.95 -0.92
N SER A 48 -12.93 -15.40 -0.05
CA SER A 48 -14.21 -15.99 -0.49
C SER A 48 -15.13 -14.99 -1.19
N LYS A 49 -14.95 -13.69 -0.92
CA LYS A 49 -15.65 -12.57 -1.57
C LYS A 49 -14.92 -12.04 -2.81
N GLY A 50 -13.82 -12.66 -3.22
CA GLY A 50 -13.11 -12.32 -4.46
C GLY A 50 -11.87 -11.45 -4.28
N SER A 51 -11.35 -11.28 -3.05
CA SER A 51 -10.03 -10.67 -2.85
C SER A 51 -8.94 -11.52 -3.49
N GLU A 52 -8.10 -10.90 -4.32
CA GLU A 52 -6.97 -11.54 -5.00
C GLU A 52 -5.63 -11.19 -4.32
N HIS A 53 -5.62 -10.25 -3.37
CA HIS A 53 -4.41 -9.74 -2.74
C HIS A 53 -4.57 -9.59 -1.22
N LEU A 54 -3.51 -9.94 -0.48
CA LEU A 54 -3.40 -9.69 0.96
C LEU A 54 -2.25 -8.73 1.24
N LEU A 55 -2.50 -7.73 2.10
CA LEU A 55 -1.51 -6.76 2.54
C LEU A 55 -1.09 -7.03 4.00
N CYS A 56 0.11 -6.59 4.39
CA CYS A 56 0.58 -6.71 5.76
C CYS A 56 1.43 -5.54 6.22
N PHE A 57 1.59 -5.46 7.53
CA PHE A 57 2.46 -4.63 8.36
C PHE A 57 2.62 -3.21 7.83
N ASN A 58 1.86 -2.29 8.42
CA ASN A 58 1.86 -0.89 8.02
C ASN A 58 3.06 -0.17 8.66
N GLU A 59 3.95 0.36 7.84
CA GLU A 59 5.13 1.14 8.22
C GLU A 59 5.91 0.52 9.40
N PRO A 60 6.35 -0.75 9.29
CA PRO A 60 7.09 -1.41 10.36
C PRO A 60 8.42 -0.71 10.66
N ASP A 61 8.94 0.05 9.70
CA ASP A 61 10.13 0.87 9.83
C ASP A 61 9.92 2.15 10.66
N LEU A 62 8.67 2.49 11.01
CA LEU A 62 8.33 3.67 11.82
C LEU A 62 7.82 3.28 13.22
N SER A 63 8.42 3.88 14.26
CA SER A 63 8.17 3.49 15.65
C SER A 63 6.77 3.81 16.19
N THR A 64 6.03 4.69 15.51
CA THR A 64 4.66 5.06 15.86
C THR A 64 3.61 4.25 15.11
N GLN A 65 4.03 3.28 14.30
CA GLN A 65 3.19 2.43 13.46
C GLN A 65 3.34 0.99 13.93
N SER A 66 3.41 0.01 13.02
CA SER A 66 3.55 -1.40 13.43
C SER A 66 4.88 -1.70 14.12
N ASN A 67 5.93 -0.88 13.89
CA ASN A 67 7.18 -0.86 14.64
C ASN A 67 7.80 -2.26 14.83
N LEU A 68 8.22 -2.88 13.72
CA LEU A 68 8.82 -4.21 13.71
C LEU A 68 10.25 -4.16 13.17
N SER A 69 11.14 -4.94 13.77
CA SER A 69 12.42 -5.20 13.13
C SER A 69 12.21 -6.03 11.85
N PRO A 70 13.15 -6.01 10.89
CA PRO A 70 13.07 -6.87 9.72
C PRO A 70 12.92 -8.35 10.04
N ASP A 71 13.59 -8.83 11.10
CA ASP A 71 13.54 -10.23 11.55
C ASP A 71 12.17 -10.57 12.14
N ASP A 72 11.63 -9.72 13.03
CA ASP A 72 10.31 -9.94 13.62
C ASP A 72 9.21 -9.88 12.55
N ALA A 73 9.34 -8.98 11.57
CA ALA A 73 8.42 -8.91 10.44
C ALA A 73 8.51 -10.15 9.55
N ALA A 74 9.71 -10.70 9.31
CA ALA A 74 9.87 -11.96 8.57
C ALA A 74 9.22 -13.14 9.30
N GLU A 75 9.39 -13.25 10.63
CA GLU A 75 8.70 -14.26 11.44
C GLU A 75 7.18 -14.08 11.42
N GLY A 76 6.71 -12.85 11.57
CA GLY A 76 5.29 -12.50 11.44
C GLY A 76 4.72 -12.85 10.07
N PHE A 77 5.46 -12.56 8.99
CA PHE A 77 5.05 -12.89 7.61
C PHE A 77 4.91 -14.40 7.42
N LYS A 78 5.91 -15.18 7.87
CA LYS A 78 5.88 -16.65 7.85
C LYS A 78 4.71 -17.21 8.67
N THR A 79 4.38 -16.59 9.80
CA THR A 79 3.32 -17.05 10.70
C THR A 79 1.92 -16.72 10.15
N TYR A 80 1.72 -15.51 9.64
CA TYR A 80 0.39 -14.97 9.38
C TYR A 80 0.04 -14.82 7.88
N MET A 81 1.02 -14.60 7.01
CA MET A 81 0.80 -14.40 5.56
C MET A 81 1.01 -15.69 4.77
N MET A 82 2.10 -16.43 5.04
CA MET A 82 2.42 -17.67 4.32
C MET A 82 1.36 -18.78 4.37
N PRO A 83 0.48 -18.90 5.38
CA PRO A 83 -0.65 -19.83 5.30
C PRO A 83 -1.57 -19.62 4.08
N PHE A 84 -1.51 -18.45 3.43
CA PHE A 84 -2.31 -18.08 2.26
C PHE A 84 -1.58 -18.20 0.91
N ALA A 85 -0.27 -18.49 0.91
CA ALA A 85 0.57 -18.51 -0.30
C ALA A 85 0.05 -19.43 -1.42
N ASN A 86 -0.66 -20.51 -1.05
CA ASN A 86 -1.25 -21.49 -1.98
C ASN A 86 -2.77 -21.35 -2.13
N SER A 87 -3.35 -20.22 -1.72
CA SER A 87 -4.79 -19.97 -1.81
C SER A 87 -5.22 -19.25 -3.09
N GLY A 88 -4.30 -19.02 -4.03
CA GLY A 88 -4.58 -18.33 -5.29
C GLY A 88 -4.59 -16.80 -5.19
N VAL A 89 -4.11 -16.25 -4.06
CA VAL A 89 -3.92 -14.81 -3.85
C VAL A 89 -2.44 -14.44 -3.89
N GLN A 90 -2.17 -13.16 -4.16
CA GLN A 90 -0.84 -12.58 -4.08
C GLN A 90 -0.60 -11.93 -2.71
N LEU A 91 0.61 -12.11 -2.17
CA LEU A 91 1.00 -11.57 -0.87
C LEU A 91 1.92 -10.35 -1.03
N GLY A 92 1.46 -9.20 -0.56
CA GLY A 92 2.24 -7.97 -0.54
C GLY A 92 3.27 -7.98 0.58
N SER A 93 4.42 -7.35 0.34
CA SER A 93 5.38 -7.07 1.42
C SER A 93 4.76 -6.18 2.50
N PRO A 94 5.43 -6.03 3.66
CA PRO A 94 5.19 -4.88 4.52
C PRO A 94 5.24 -3.57 3.74
N ALA A 95 4.44 -2.57 4.13
CA ALA A 95 4.46 -1.26 3.48
C ALA A 95 5.43 -0.33 4.22
N VAL A 96 6.55 0.04 3.60
CA VAL A 96 7.57 0.90 4.24
C VAL A 96 7.40 2.37 3.88
N THR A 97 7.86 3.26 4.77
CA THR A 97 7.91 4.71 4.48
C THR A 97 8.92 5.05 3.37
N ASN A 98 8.91 6.31 2.90
CA ASN A 98 9.99 6.88 2.08
C ASN A 98 11.16 7.43 2.91
N GLY A 99 11.33 6.98 4.17
CA GLY A 99 12.44 7.35 5.04
C GLY A 99 13.80 6.84 4.55
N GLY A 100 14.86 7.59 4.87
CA GLY A 100 16.24 7.16 4.62
C GLY A 100 16.69 6.05 5.57
N ALA A 101 17.83 5.42 5.27
CA ALA A 101 18.39 4.35 6.09
C ALA A 101 18.47 4.74 7.59
N PRO A 102 18.05 3.86 8.52
CA PRO A 102 17.73 2.45 8.31
C PRO A 102 16.28 2.15 7.86
N MET A 103 15.44 3.16 7.65
CA MET A 103 14.04 3.02 7.24
C MET A 103 13.88 2.76 5.74
N GLY A 104 12.63 2.70 5.27
CA GLY A 104 12.29 2.65 3.85
C GLY A 104 12.90 1.47 3.11
N LEU A 105 13.52 1.73 1.95
CA LEU A 105 14.07 0.69 1.09
C LEU A 105 15.22 -0.10 1.74
N THR A 106 15.91 0.48 2.73
CA THR A 106 16.91 -0.27 3.51
C THR A 106 16.25 -1.28 4.43
N TRP A 107 15.19 -0.89 5.14
CA TRP A 107 14.40 -1.81 5.96
C TRP A 107 13.80 -2.93 5.10
N MET A 108 13.23 -2.59 3.94
CA MET A 108 12.64 -3.55 3.00
C MET A 108 13.66 -4.60 2.52
N GLY A 109 14.87 -4.16 2.16
CA GLY A 109 15.95 -5.08 1.77
C GLY A 109 16.31 -6.05 2.88
N ASN A 110 16.48 -5.55 4.11
CA ASN A 110 16.78 -6.39 5.26
C ASN A 110 15.64 -7.39 5.55
N PHE A 111 14.38 -6.99 5.38
CA PHE A 111 13.23 -7.88 5.58
C PHE A 111 13.24 -9.01 4.55
N LEU A 112 13.47 -8.70 3.28
CA LEU A 112 13.57 -9.70 2.22
C LEU A 112 14.75 -10.66 2.45
N ASP A 113 15.89 -10.15 2.92
CA ASP A 113 17.05 -10.97 3.30
C ASP A 113 16.72 -11.91 4.46
N SER A 114 16.04 -11.43 5.51
CA SER A 114 15.58 -12.23 6.65
C SER A 114 14.51 -13.26 6.25
N CYS A 115 13.68 -12.94 5.26
CA CYS A 115 12.71 -13.87 4.69
C CYS A 115 13.38 -15.00 3.90
N GLY A 116 14.40 -14.67 3.08
CA GLY A 116 15.06 -15.62 2.20
C GLY A 116 14.08 -16.34 1.26
N ASP A 117 14.34 -17.62 0.98
CA ASP A 117 13.48 -18.45 0.12
C ASP A 117 12.21 -18.98 0.84
N ASP A 118 12.04 -18.68 2.13
CA ASP A 118 10.90 -19.18 2.93
C ASP A 118 9.62 -18.35 2.78
N CYS A 119 9.72 -17.13 2.23
CA CYS A 119 8.60 -16.22 2.06
C CYS A 119 8.23 -16.05 0.58
N GLN A 120 6.96 -16.25 0.26
CA GLN A 120 6.37 -15.78 -1.00
C GLN A 120 5.94 -14.33 -0.84
N VAL A 121 6.78 -13.40 -1.32
CA VAL A 121 6.44 -11.98 -1.46
C VAL A 121 6.24 -11.68 -2.94
N ASP A 122 5.00 -11.47 -3.35
CA ASP A 122 4.62 -11.34 -4.76
C ASP A 122 4.82 -9.92 -5.29
N PHE A 123 4.62 -8.90 -4.45
CA PHE A 123 4.80 -7.48 -4.78
C PHE A 123 5.31 -6.68 -3.58
N ILE A 124 5.90 -5.51 -3.85
CA ILE A 124 6.46 -4.61 -2.83
C ILE A 124 5.50 -3.44 -2.58
N CYS A 125 5.09 -3.27 -1.32
CA CYS A 125 4.25 -2.17 -0.86
C CYS A 125 5.12 -1.00 -0.39
N LEU A 126 4.81 0.22 -0.84
CA LEU A 126 5.57 1.43 -0.55
C LEU A 126 4.65 2.59 -0.22
N HIS A 127 5.09 3.42 0.72
CA HIS A 127 4.49 4.71 1.03
C HIS A 127 5.41 5.85 0.61
N TRP A 128 4.81 6.96 0.16
CA TRP A 128 5.56 8.17 -0.14
C TRP A 128 4.83 9.42 0.30
N TYR A 129 5.54 10.27 1.06
CA TYR A 129 5.06 11.61 1.41
C TYR A 129 6.19 12.63 1.30
N ASP A 130 5.95 13.70 0.54
CA ASP A 130 6.85 14.85 0.43
C ASP A 130 6.07 16.07 -0.10
N SER A 131 6.74 17.19 -0.38
CA SER A 131 6.12 18.34 -1.02
C SER A 131 5.54 17.98 -2.39
N TYR A 132 4.41 18.60 -2.76
CA TYR A 132 3.81 18.46 -4.09
C TYR A 132 4.80 18.78 -5.22
N SER A 133 5.82 19.61 -4.94
CA SER A 133 6.83 20.01 -5.92
C SER A 133 7.91 18.96 -6.17
N ASN A 134 8.02 17.93 -5.32
CA ASN A 134 9.08 16.92 -5.35
C ASN A 134 8.75 15.73 -6.27
N VAL A 135 8.18 16.00 -7.45
CA VAL A 135 7.82 14.95 -8.44
C VAL A 135 9.04 14.15 -8.89
N ALA A 136 10.18 14.81 -9.09
CA ALA A 136 11.42 14.11 -9.46
C ALA A 136 11.85 13.10 -8.39
N TYR A 137 11.69 13.45 -7.11
CA TYR A 137 11.99 12.53 -6.02
C TYR A 137 11.01 11.36 -6.02
N PHE A 138 9.69 11.61 -6.12
CA PHE A 138 8.65 10.58 -6.23
C PHE A 138 9.01 9.51 -7.28
N LYS A 139 9.29 9.97 -8.51
CA LYS A 139 9.64 9.08 -9.63
C LYS A 139 10.91 8.28 -9.35
N SER A 140 11.98 8.97 -8.92
CA SER A 140 13.27 8.32 -8.64
C SER A 140 13.23 7.32 -7.48
N TYR A 141 12.39 7.56 -6.47
CA TYR A 141 12.20 6.65 -5.34
C TYR A 141 11.56 5.33 -5.81
N LEU A 142 10.49 5.40 -6.60
CA LEU A 142 9.80 4.22 -7.13
C LEU A 142 10.66 3.45 -8.15
N GLU A 143 11.37 4.18 -9.03
CA GLU A 143 12.37 3.58 -9.91
C GLU A 143 13.49 2.88 -9.11
N GLY A 144 13.94 3.49 -8.02
CA GLY A 144 14.94 2.93 -7.11
C GLY A 144 14.46 1.63 -6.46
N ALA A 145 13.23 1.61 -5.94
CA ALA A 145 12.63 0.42 -5.34
C ALA A 145 12.49 -0.72 -6.36
N TRP A 146 11.98 -0.44 -7.57
CA TRP A 146 11.89 -1.44 -8.63
C TRP A 146 13.28 -1.93 -9.05
N ASN A 147 14.27 -1.05 -9.15
CA ASN A 147 15.63 -1.43 -9.49
C ASN A 147 16.30 -2.31 -8.44
N GLN A 148 16.00 -2.09 -7.16
CA GLN A 148 16.56 -2.87 -6.07
C GLN A 148 15.90 -4.25 -5.94
N PHE A 149 14.56 -4.34 -6.04
CA PHE A 149 13.84 -5.56 -5.69
C PHE A 149 13.33 -6.37 -6.90
N LYS A 150 13.23 -5.75 -8.08
CA LYS A 150 12.77 -6.38 -9.33
C LYS A 150 11.45 -7.15 -9.18
N LYS A 151 10.55 -6.63 -8.35
CA LYS A 151 9.18 -7.10 -8.14
C LYS A 151 8.19 -6.01 -8.54
N PRO A 152 6.92 -6.37 -8.87
CA PRO A 152 5.87 -5.38 -9.03
C PRO A 152 5.71 -4.52 -7.78
N LEU A 153 5.31 -3.26 -7.98
CA LEU A 153 5.14 -2.28 -6.92
C LEU A 153 3.67 -1.96 -6.72
N TRP A 154 3.29 -1.86 -5.44
CA TRP A 154 2.05 -1.25 -4.99
C TRP A 154 2.38 -0.01 -4.17
N ILE A 155 1.89 1.14 -4.62
CA ILE A 155 2.06 2.40 -3.89
C ILE A 155 0.81 2.57 -3.03
N THR A 156 0.76 1.83 -1.92
CA THR A 156 -0.42 1.75 -1.05
C THR A 156 -0.74 3.08 -0.38
N GLU A 157 0.25 3.96 -0.24
CA GLU A 157 0.02 5.36 0.09
C GLU A 157 0.95 6.27 -0.73
N PHE A 158 0.38 7.32 -1.31
CA PHE A 158 1.17 8.49 -1.66
C PHE A 158 0.37 9.76 -1.40
N GLY A 159 1.04 10.80 -0.93
CA GLY A 159 0.40 12.07 -0.61
C GLY A 159 1.40 13.23 -0.56
N THR A 160 0.87 14.45 -0.54
CA THR A 160 1.71 15.65 -0.41
C THR A 160 1.65 16.18 1.03
N THR A 161 2.78 16.66 1.55
CA THR A 161 2.87 17.25 2.90
C THR A 161 2.56 18.74 2.93
N ASP A 162 2.53 19.37 1.75
CA ASP A 162 2.15 20.75 1.52
C ASP A 162 1.41 20.90 0.18
N GLY A 163 0.97 22.13 -0.11
CA GLY A 163 0.29 22.50 -1.34
C GLY A 163 -1.14 22.99 -1.12
N THR A 164 -1.57 23.92 -1.97
CA THR A 164 -3.00 24.24 -2.17
C THR A 164 -3.69 23.16 -3.00
N ASP A 165 -5.02 23.12 -3.01
CA ASP A 165 -5.77 22.14 -3.82
C ASP A 165 -5.33 22.11 -5.30
N ASP A 166 -5.12 23.28 -5.92
CA ASP A 166 -4.58 23.39 -7.29
C ASP A 166 -3.17 22.81 -7.46
N GLN A 167 -2.33 22.92 -6.44
CA GLN A 167 -0.95 22.41 -6.46
C GLN A 167 -0.94 20.88 -6.30
N ILE A 168 -1.83 20.35 -5.45
CA ILE A 168 -2.03 18.92 -5.27
C ILE A 168 -2.64 18.32 -6.55
N ALA A 169 -3.63 18.99 -7.15
CA ALA A 169 -4.20 18.61 -8.44
C ALA A 169 -3.11 18.54 -9.53
N SER A 170 -2.26 19.57 -9.63
CA SER A 170 -1.16 19.60 -10.60
C SER A 170 -0.15 18.46 -10.37
N PHE A 171 0.14 18.12 -9.11
CA PHE A 171 0.97 16.96 -8.78
C PHE A 171 0.34 15.65 -9.28
N LEU A 172 -0.95 15.44 -9.01
CA LEU A 172 -1.69 14.27 -9.47
C LEU A 172 -1.74 14.15 -11.00
N GLU A 173 -2.00 15.25 -11.69
CA GLU A 173 -2.00 15.32 -13.15
C GLU A 173 -0.65 14.89 -13.76
N GLU A 174 0.47 15.07 -13.03
CA GLU A 174 1.78 14.63 -13.49
C GLU A 174 2.09 13.18 -13.10
N VAL A 175 1.81 12.76 -11.87
CA VAL A 175 2.25 11.45 -11.37
C VAL A 175 1.33 10.30 -11.77
N LEU A 176 0.02 10.52 -11.91
CA LEU A 176 -0.94 9.46 -12.26
C LEU A 176 -0.67 8.91 -13.67
N PRO A 177 -0.57 9.72 -14.74
CA PRO A 177 -0.28 9.20 -16.08
C PRO A 177 1.12 8.58 -16.17
N TRP A 178 2.06 9.09 -15.37
CA TRP A 178 3.40 8.51 -15.31
C TRP A 178 3.36 7.11 -14.68
N MET A 179 2.68 6.92 -13.55
CA MET A 179 2.51 5.60 -12.91
C MET A 179 1.78 4.62 -13.84
N ASP A 180 0.71 5.05 -14.49
CA ASP A 180 -0.02 4.25 -15.49
C ASP A 180 0.86 3.77 -16.65
N SER A 181 1.93 4.50 -16.97
CA SER A 181 2.88 4.13 -18.03
C SER A 181 4.02 3.23 -17.57
N GLN A 182 4.13 2.92 -16.27
CA GLN A 182 5.18 2.03 -15.75
C GLN A 182 4.65 0.59 -15.61
N ASP A 183 5.17 -0.33 -16.41
CA ASP A 183 4.75 -1.76 -16.37
C ASP A 183 4.97 -2.46 -15.02
N TYR A 184 5.84 -1.89 -14.17
CA TYR A 184 6.15 -2.43 -12.85
C TYR A 184 5.28 -1.87 -11.72
N ILE A 185 4.46 -0.85 -11.96
CA ILE A 185 3.50 -0.31 -10.99
C ILE A 185 2.15 -0.94 -11.27
N GLN A 186 1.66 -1.77 -10.36
CA GLN A 186 0.40 -2.51 -10.56
C GLN A 186 -0.79 -1.80 -9.95
N LYS A 187 -0.63 -1.24 -8.75
CA LYS A 187 -1.68 -0.52 -8.03
C LYS A 187 -1.10 0.66 -7.26
N TYR A 188 -1.91 1.69 -7.07
CA TYR A 188 -1.58 2.83 -6.24
C TYR A 188 -2.84 3.41 -5.59
N ALA A 189 -2.68 4.06 -4.44
CA ALA A 189 -3.76 4.75 -3.73
C ALA A 189 -3.28 6.10 -3.18
N PHE A 190 -3.90 7.19 -3.65
CA PHE A 190 -3.63 8.52 -3.08
C PHE A 190 -4.24 8.59 -1.68
N PHE A 191 -3.48 9.11 -0.72
CA PHE A 191 -3.90 9.19 0.67
C PHE A 191 -4.75 10.46 0.90
N MET A 192 -6.07 10.38 1.11
CA MET A 192 -6.96 9.22 1.17
C MET A 192 -8.39 9.65 0.88
N ALA A 193 -9.30 8.68 0.72
CA ALA A 193 -10.74 8.91 0.60
C ALA A 193 -11.35 9.32 1.95
N SER A 194 -11.19 10.59 2.33
CA SER A 194 -11.79 11.18 3.52
C SER A 194 -12.24 12.61 3.28
N ASP A 195 -13.15 13.10 4.12
CA ASP A 195 -13.56 14.51 4.11
C ASP A 195 -12.36 15.44 4.35
N GLY A 196 -12.31 16.54 3.62
CA GLY A 196 -11.16 17.46 3.59
C GLY A 196 -9.95 16.92 2.81
N LYS A 197 -10.08 15.74 2.18
CA LYS A 197 -9.07 15.20 1.26
C LYS A 197 -9.62 15.01 -0.15
N LEU A 198 -9.75 13.76 -0.62
CA LEU A 198 -10.37 13.43 -1.91
C LEU A 198 -11.90 13.70 -1.91
N VAL A 199 -12.50 13.89 -0.74
CA VAL A 199 -13.93 14.12 -0.57
C VAL A 199 -14.17 15.47 0.11
N SER A 200 -15.21 16.17 -0.31
CA SER A 200 -15.76 17.36 0.33
C SER A 200 -17.24 17.12 0.64
N GLY A 201 -17.54 16.77 1.90
CA GLY A 201 -18.88 16.33 2.31
C GLY A 201 -19.30 15.04 1.61
N THR A 202 -20.24 15.15 0.66
CA THR A 202 -20.74 14.01 -0.15
C THR A 202 -20.25 14.03 -1.59
N GLU A 203 -19.42 15.01 -1.96
CA GLU A 203 -18.91 15.19 -3.32
C GLU A 203 -17.40 14.96 -3.36
N LEU A 204 -16.85 14.81 -4.57
CA LEU A 204 -15.39 14.84 -4.75
C LEU A 204 -14.86 16.25 -4.47
N SER A 205 -13.68 16.34 -3.86
CA SER A 205 -12.94 17.61 -3.82
C SER A 205 -12.37 17.96 -5.20
N ASP A 206 -11.75 19.13 -5.31
CA ASP A 206 -11.14 19.59 -6.57
C ASP A 206 -10.09 18.59 -7.07
N TYR A 207 -9.10 18.24 -6.23
CA TYR A 207 -8.12 17.22 -6.59
C TYR A 207 -8.65 15.78 -6.45
N GLY A 208 -9.73 15.57 -5.71
CA GLY A 208 -10.50 14.32 -5.71
C GLY A 208 -11.08 13.99 -7.08
N SER A 209 -11.55 15.02 -7.79
CA SER A 209 -12.05 14.90 -9.16
C SER A 209 -10.95 14.53 -10.15
N VAL A 210 -9.74 15.10 -9.98
CA VAL A 210 -8.55 14.73 -10.76
C VAL A 210 -8.22 13.25 -10.54
N TYR A 211 -8.15 12.81 -9.27
CA TYR A 211 -7.85 11.42 -8.94
C TYR A 211 -8.87 10.42 -9.50
N ALA A 212 -10.16 10.75 -9.44
CA ALA A 212 -11.22 9.84 -9.89
C ALA A 212 -11.34 9.70 -11.42
N THR A 213 -10.77 10.65 -12.18
CA THR A 213 -10.92 10.73 -13.65
C THR A 213 -9.64 10.51 -14.43
N SER A 214 -8.48 10.63 -13.77
CA SER A 214 -7.16 10.32 -14.35
C SER A 214 -6.97 8.83 -14.48
#